data_AF-A0A1Y2CQT4-F1
#
_entry.id   AF-A0A1Y2CQT4-F1
#
_cell.length_a   1.000
_cell.length_b   1.000
_cell.length_c   1.000
_cell.angle_alpha   90.00
_cell.angle_beta   90.00
_cell.angle_gamma   90.00
#
_symmetry.space_group_name_H-M   'P 1'
#
loop_
_entity.id
_entity.type
_entity.pdbx_description
1 polymer ?
#
loop_
_entity_poly.entity_id
_entity_poly.type
_entity_poly.pdbx_seq_one_letter_code
_entity_poly.pdbx_strand_id
1 'polypeptide(L)'
;MYTHHKLEEMLPPECKRYAPIIAVCLRRCRKEWGKVGYLTIHESYVQEGATQRRPGLHIESPGNLPDDPFIEAHAYHRFYCWGGGNFGTGIDGHLDQFGKVNVEGGIFMASNMDDTCRVWDCMISEHWDVTFALGNIEHMRGVIGEGVNMKANKLFWITDRTPHESLKQSKPGFRQFFRLVTSELSAWYQQHNMENSVGTKPPCDIIYENKFV
;
A
#
# COMPACT_ATOMS: atom_id res chain seq x y z
N MET A 1 -21.41 -10.70 9.75
CA MET A 1 -20.22 -10.04 10.34
C MET A 1 -19.10 -11.07 10.34
N TYR A 2 -18.00 -10.83 9.62
CA TYR A 2 -16.85 -11.76 9.64
C TYR A 2 -16.14 -11.67 11.00
N THR A 3 -15.92 -12.81 11.64
CA THR A 3 -15.26 -12.89 12.95
C THR A 3 -13.75 -12.99 12.79
N HIS A 4 -12.99 -12.62 13.82
CA HIS A 4 -11.53 -12.76 13.85
C HIS A 4 -11.06 -14.18 13.49
N HIS A 5 -11.79 -15.19 13.96
CA HIS A 5 -11.49 -16.60 13.69
C HIS A 5 -11.45 -16.94 12.19
N LYS A 6 -12.36 -16.36 11.38
CA LYS A 6 -12.38 -16.57 9.92
C LYS A 6 -11.22 -15.90 9.19
N LEU A 7 -10.64 -14.84 9.76
CA LEU A 7 -9.44 -14.21 9.16
C LEU A 7 -8.20 -15.08 9.36
N GLU A 8 -8.06 -15.71 10.53
CA GLU A 8 -6.91 -16.57 10.83
C GLU A 8 -6.86 -17.80 9.92
N GLU A 9 -8.01 -18.34 9.52
CA GLU A 9 -8.11 -19.47 8.57
C GLU A 9 -7.61 -19.11 7.17
N MET A 10 -7.67 -17.82 6.80
CA MET A 10 -7.29 -17.30 5.48
C MET A 10 -5.83 -16.84 5.42
N LEU A 11 -5.09 -16.92 6.52
CA LEU A 11 -3.70 -16.47 6.61
C LEU A 11 -2.74 -17.67 6.73
N PRO A 12 -1.55 -17.59 6.10
CA PRO A 12 -0.46 -18.50 6.38
C PRO A 12 -0.15 -18.57 7.90
N PRO A 13 0.29 -19.72 8.44
CA PRO A 13 0.53 -19.89 9.87
C PRO A 13 1.35 -18.78 10.53
N GLU A 14 2.41 -18.34 9.86
CA GLU A 14 3.32 -17.27 10.30
C GLU A 14 2.67 -15.87 10.32
N CYS A 15 1.61 -15.68 9.53
CA CYS A 15 0.89 -14.42 9.40
C CYS A 15 -0.33 -14.33 10.34
N LYS A 16 -0.78 -15.43 10.95
CA LYS A 16 -1.99 -15.48 11.79
C LYS A 16 -1.98 -14.46 12.93
N ARG A 17 -0.82 -14.21 13.54
CA ARG A 17 -0.66 -13.21 14.61
C ARG A 17 -1.00 -11.77 14.17
N TYR A 18 -1.05 -11.48 12.87
CA TYR A 18 -1.45 -10.18 12.33
C TYR A 18 -2.96 -10.07 12.07
N ALA A 19 -3.74 -11.14 12.27
CA ALA A 19 -5.21 -11.10 12.13
C ALA A 19 -5.87 -9.97 12.95
N PRO A 20 -5.43 -9.62 14.19
CA PRO A 20 -6.01 -8.50 14.92
C PRO A 20 -5.83 -7.14 14.24
N ILE A 21 -4.64 -6.82 13.72
CA ILE A 21 -4.39 -5.55 13.03
C ILE A 21 -5.08 -5.51 11.66
N ILE A 22 -5.16 -6.63 10.95
CA ILE A 22 -5.93 -6.74 9.70
C ILE A 22 -7.42 -6.47 9.97
N ALA A 23 -7.98 -7.03 11.04
CA ALA A 23 -9.35 -6.76 11.43
C ALA A 23 -9.59 -5.29 11.86
N VAL A 24 -8.60 -4.60 12.42
CA VAL A 24 -8.67 -3.14 12.64
C VAL A 24 -8.79 -2.40 11.30
N CYS A 25 -7.95 -2.75 10.31
CA CYS A 25 -7.97 -2.14 8.98
C CYS A 25 -9.34 -2.35 8.29
N LEU A 26 -9.81 -3.60 8.21
CA LEU A 26 -11.06 -3.94 7.53
C LEU A 26 -12.32 -3.40 8.25
N ARG A 27 -12.23 -3.06 9.54
CA ARG A 27 -13.31 -2.33 10.23
C ARG A 27 -13.47 -0.90 9.74
N ARG A 28 -12.39 -0.29 9.22
CA ARG A 28 -12.39 1.06 8.65
C ARG A 28 -12.85 1.05 7.19
N CYS A 29 -12.43 0.07 6.40
CA CYS A 29 -12.87 -0.10 5.01
C CYS A 29 -13.86 -1.28 4.89
N ARG A 30 -15.09 -1.13 5.39
CA ARG A 30 -16.04 -2.28 5.46
C ARG A 30 -16.37 -2.92 4.11
N LYS A 31 -16.28 -2.15 3.02
CA LYS A 31 -16.51 -2.63 1.65
C LYS A 31 -15.42 -3.60 1.16
N GLU A 32 -14.28 -3.68 1.86
CA GLU A 32 -13.16 -4.55 1.51
C GLU A 32 -13.30 -5.97 2.09
N TRP A 33 -14.30 -6.21 2.94
CA TRP A 33 -14.55 -7.56 3.44
C TRP A 33 -14.93 -8.53 2.32
N GLY A 34 -14.31 -9.70 2.33
CA GLY A 34 -14.55 -10.76 1.34
C GLY A 34 -13.84 -10.55 0.01
N LYS A 35 -13.11 -9.44 -0.17
CA LYS A 35 -12.25 -9.21 -1.33
C LYS A 35 -10.83 -9.73 -1.10
N VAL A 36 -10.09 -9.92 -2.19
CA VAL A 36 -8.65 -10.22 -2.15
C VAL A 36 -7.88 -8.96 -1.75
N GLY A 37 -6.99 -9.09 -0.77
CA GLY A 37 -6.04 -8.05 -0.37
C GLY A 37 -4.62 -8.63 -0.27
N TYR A 38 -3.63 -7.75 -0.19
CA TYR A 38 -2.22 -8.12 -0.28
C TYR A 38 -1.48 -7.67 0.98
N LEU A 39 -0.92 -8.66 1.67
CA LEU A 39 -0.23 -8.48 2.93
C LEU A 39 1.29 -8.50 2.70
N THR A 40 1.97 -7.44 3.14
CA THR A 40 3.42 -7.42 3.25
C THR A 40 3.79 -7.34 4.72
N ILE A 41 4.52 -8.35 5.20
CA ILE A 41 5.16 -8.34 6.51
C ILE A 41 6.67 -8.44 6.25
N HIS A 42 7.45 -7.52 6.79
CA HIS A 42 8.90 -7.59 6.75
C HIS A 42 9.45 -7.34 8.15
N GLU A 43 10.12 -8.36 8.69
CA GLU A 43 10.72 -8.33 10.00
C GLU A 43 12.20 -8.64 9.89
N SER A 44 13.04 -7.71 10.33
CA SER A 44 14.48 -7.90 10.26
C SER A 44 15.20 -6.98 11.24
N TYR A 45 16.43 -7.36 11.59
CA TYR A 45 17.34 -6.46 12.28
C TYR A 45 17.90 -5.45 11.28
N VAL A 46 17.78 -4.17 11.60
CA VAL A 46 18.23 -3.07 10.74
C VAL A 46 19.27 -2.27 11.49
N GLN A 47 20.42 -2.04 10.85
CA GLN A 47 21.51 -1.26 11.42
C GLN A 47 21.19 0.23 11.41
N GLU A 48 21.85 0.99 12.28
CA GLU A 48 21.82 2.45 12.24
C GLU A 48 22.29 2.96 10.86
N GLY A 49 21.62 3.99 10.35
CA GLY A 49 21.90 4.57 9.03
C GLY A 49 21.40 3.73 7.84
N ALA A 50 20.91 2.52 8.06
CA ALA A 50 20.34 1.67 7.03
C ALA A 50 18.82 1.85 6.88
N THR A 51 18.27 1.49 5.72
CA THR A 51 16.83 1.42 5.46
C THR A 51 16.41 -0.04 5.30
N GLN A 52 15.24 -0.41 5.82
CA GLN A 52 14.69 -1.77 5.62
C GLN A 52 13.99 -1.94 4.26
N ARG A 53 13.49 -0.82 3.71
CA ARG A 53 12.72 -0.77 2.47
C ARG A 53 13.37 0.25 1.52
N ARG A 54 12.84 0.34 0.30
CA ARG A 54 13.34 1.22 -0.77
C ARG A 54 13.38 2.67 -0.27
N PRO A 55 14.55 3.33 -0.28
CA PRO A 55 14.66 4.76 -0.01
C PRO A 55 14.20 5.58 -1.22
N GLY A 56 14.04 6.89 -1.03
CA GLY A 56 13.60 7.82 -2.05
C GLY A 56 12.09 7.95 -2.09
N LEU A 57 11.63 9.12 -2.54
CA LEU A 57 10.23 9.51 -2.59
C LEU A 57 9.51 8.79 -3.73
N HIS A 58 8.43 8.09 -3.39
CA HIS A 58 7.62 7.37 -4.36
C HIS A 58 6.13 7.30 -3.98
N ILE A 59 5.32 6.87 -4.95
CA ILE A 59 3.93 6.42 -4.79
C ILE A 59 3.82 4.94 -5.18
N GLU A 60 2.73 4.26 -4.83
CA GLU A 60 2.54 2.83 -5.16
C GLU A 60 1.95 2.60 -6.56
N SER A 61 1.32 3.62 -7.16
CA SER A 61 0.86 3.59 -8.55
C SER A 61 1.98 4.08 -9.50
N PRO A 62 2.72 3.19 -10.19
CA PRO A 62 3.87 3.59 -11.00
C PRO A 62 3.53 4.32 -12.31
N GLY A 63 2.28 4.71 -12.54
CA GLY A 63 1.84 5.41 -13.76
C GLY A 63 1.46 4.45 -14.89
N ASN A 64 1.68 4.88 -16.13
CA ASN A 64 1.21 4.21 -17.34
C ASN A 64 1.92 2.88 -17.60
N LEU A 65 1.17 1.91 -18.14
CA LEU A 65 1.73 0.81 -18.93
C LEU A 65 2.45 1.38 -20.17
N PRO A 66 3.55 0.78 -20.63
CA PRO A 66 4.04 1.06 -21.98
C PRO A 66 2.94 0.75 -23.00
N ASP A 67 2.80 1.56 -24.03
CA ASP A 67 1.89 1.28 -25.14
C ASP A 67 2.33 -0.02 -25.84
N ASP A 68 1.65 -1.14 -25.55
CA ASP A 68 1.83 -2.41 -26.25
C ASP A 68 0.69 -2.60 -27.27
N PRO A 69 0.98 -2.63 -28.59
CA PRO A 69 -0.05 -2.77 -29.62
C PRO A 69 -0.76 -4.14 -29.63
N PHE A 70 -0.31 -5.11 -28.82
CA PHE A 70 -0.92 -6.43 -28.68
C PHE A 70 -1.74 -6.61 -27.40
N ILE A 71 -1.75 -5.62 -26.49
CA ILE A 71 -2.51 -5.66 -25.24
C ILE A 71 -3.62 -4.59 -25.30
N GLU A 72 -4.87 -5.01 -25.53
CA GLU A 72 -6.04 -4.14 -25.36
C GLU A 72 -6.28 -3.85 -23.87
N ALA A 73 -5.52 -2.91 -23.29
CA ALA A 73 -5.80 -2.38 -21.96
C ALA A 73 -6.99 -1.41 -22.05
N HIS A 74 -8.15 -1.83 -21.52
CA HIS A 74 -9.29 -0.93 -21.30
C HIS A 74 -8.85 0.29 -20.47
N ALA A 75 -9.44 1.47 -20.67
CA ALA A 75 -8.93 2.75 -20.14
C ALA A 75 -8.65 2.79 -18.62
N TYR A 76 -9.29 1.93 -17.81
CA TYR A 76 -9.03 1.80 -16.37
C TYR A 76 -7.82 0.87 -16.05
N HIS A 77 -7.47 -0.03 -16.96
CA HIS A 77 -6.35 -0.98 -16.92
C HIS A 77 -5.05 -0.43 -17.50
N ARG A 78 -5.05 0.78 -18.09
CA ARG A 78 -3.82 1.46 -18.54
C ARG A 78 -2.91 1.92 -17.39
N PHE A 79 -3.38 1.79 -16.15
CA PHE A 79 -2.72 2.28 -14.95
C PHE A 79 -2.54 1.15 -13.93
N TYR A 80 -1.34 1.05 -13.36
CA TYR A 80 -1.07 0.09 -12.28
C TYR A 80 -1.58 0.62 -10.94
N CYS A 81 -2.79 0.23 -10.54
CA CYS A 81 -3.35 0.56 -9.24
C CYS A 81 -2.92 -0.45 -8.18
N TRP A 82 -2.72 0.02 -6.95
CA TRP A 82 -2.37 -0.81 -5.79
C TRP A 82 -3.22 -0.43 -4.58
N GLY A 83 -4.47 -0.87 -4.55
CA GLY A 83 -5.41 -0.49 -3.49
C GLY A 83 -6.38 0.61 -3.94
N GLY A 84 -5.98 1.41 -4.95
CA GLY A 84 -6.77 2.44 -5.62
C GLY A 84 -7.37 3.53 -4.73
N GLY A 85 -6.98 3.58 -3.45
CA GLY A 85 -7.79 4.16 -2.36
C GLY A 85 -8.39 5.52 -2.69
N ASN A 86 -9.67 5.70 -2.34
CA ASN A 86 -10.37 6.95 -2.57
C ASN A 86 -10.59 7.71 -1.26
N PHE A 87 -10.31 9.02 -1.29
CA PHE A 87 -10.51 9.93 -0.16
C PHE A 87 -11.67 10.87 -0.46
N GLY A 88 -12.79 10.69 0.27
CA GLY A 88 -13.99 11.50 0.13
C GLY A 88 -15.14 10.78 -0.58
N THR A 89 -16.36 11.24 -0.29
CA THR A 89 -17.65 10.64 -0.72
C THR A 89 -18.19 11.25 -2.02
N GLY A 90 -17.41 12.06 -2.73
CA GLY A 90 -17.93 12.93 -3.80
C GLY A 90 -18.78 14.10 -3.29
N ILE A 91 -18.65 14.47 -2.01
CA ILE A 91 -19.29 15.62 -1.37
C ILE A 91 -18.19 16.51 -0.78
N ASP A 92 -18.35 17.83 -0.87
CA ASP A 92 -17.45 18.80 -0.25
C ASP A 92 -17.36 18.57 1.26
N GLY A 93 -16.12 18.48 1.76
CA GLY A 93 -15.82 18.06 3.12
C GLY A 93 -15.66 16.54 3.20
N HIS A 94 -14.42 16.07 3.31
CA HIS A 94 -13.97 14.67 3.25
C HIS A 94 -14.45 13.76 4.41
N LEU A 95 -15.64 14.01 4.95
CA LEU A 95 -16.25 13.31 6.06
C LEU A 95 -17.61 12.74 5.62
N ASP A 96 -17.96 11.56 6.12
CA ASP A 96 -19.33 11.05 6.02
C ASP A 96 -20.30 11.93 6.84
N GLN A 97 -21.59 11.61 6.76
CA GLN A 97 -22.66 12.29 7.52
C GLN A 97 -22.47 12.29 9.06
N PHE A 98 -21.46 11.58 9.57
CA PHE A 98 -21.10 11.51 10.99
C PHE A 98 -19.76 12.19 11.31
N GLY A 99 -19.18 12.94 10.37
CA GLY A 99 -17.91 13.62 10.58
C GLY A 99 -16.71 12.67 10.57
N LYS A 100 -16.83 11.47 9.99
CA LYS A 100 -15.71 10.51 9.87
C LYS A 100 -15.17 10.48 8.46
N VAL A 101 -13.84 10.48 8.34
CA VAL A 101 -13.17 10.24 7.06
C VAL A 101 -13.65 8.90 6.50
N ASN A 102 -14.33 8.93 5.36
CA ASN A 102 -14.69 7.72 4.64
C ASN A 102 -13.46 7.27 3.84
N VAL A 103 -12.86 6.17 4.27
CA VAL A 103 -11.74 5.53 3.57
C VAL A 103 -12.29 4.32 2.82
N GLU A 104 -12.14 4.32 1.49
CA GLU A 104 -12.46 3.17 0.64
C GLU A 104 -11.20 2.70 -0.05
N GLY A 105 -10.98 1.39 -0.09
CA GLY A 105 -9.74 0.79 -0.57
C GLY A 105 -8.50 1.27 0.20
N GLY A 106 -7.42 1.50 -0.55
CA GLY A 106 -6.17 2.08 -0.09
C GLY A 106 -5.20 1.11 0.56
N ILE A 107 -4.27 1.68 1.33
CA ILE A 107 -3.11 0.98 1.87
C ILE A 107 -2.97 1.36 3.34
N PHE A 108 -2.95 0.35 4.19
CA PHE A 108 -2.65 0.52 5.60
C PHE A 108 -1.18 0.21 5.85
N MET A 109 -0.48 1.09 6.58
CA MET A 109 0.94 0.93 6.93
C MET A 109 1.16 1.11 8.42
N ALA A 110 2.03 0.29 9.00
CA ALA A 110 2.48 0.42 10.38
C ALA A 110 3.92 -0.07 10.54
N SER A 111 4.63 0.47 11.53
CA SER A 111 5.93 -0.05 11.96
C SER A 111 6.07 0.03 13.47
N ASN A 112 6.85 -0.87 14.07
CA ASN A 112 7.17 -0.83 15.51
C ASN A 112 8.31 0.14 15.86
N MET A 113 8.89 0.83 14.87
CA MET A 113 10.03 1.75 15.05
C MET A 113 9.67 3.14 14.55
N ASP A 114 9.90 4.14 15.39
CA ASP A 114 9.63 5.56 15.12
C ASP A 114 10.46 6.09 13.97
N ASP A 115 9.89 7.02 13.20
CA ASP A 115 10.61 7.85 12.25
C ASP A 115 11.35 7.04 11.16
N THR A 116 10.86 5.83 10.87
CA THR A 116 11.42 4.92 9.86
C THR A 116 10.71 4.99 8.51
N CYS A 117 9.64 5.76 8.41
CA CYS A 117 8.91 6.04 7.19
C CYS A 117 8.34 7.46 7.28
N ARG A 118 8.27 8.15 6.14
CA ARG A 118 7.63 9.45 6.00
C ARG A 118 6.53 9.37 4.95
N VAL A 119 5.42 10.03 5.23
CA VAL A 119 4.25 10.14 4.35
C VAL A 119 3.92 11.61 4.17
N TRP A 120 3.45 12.02 2.99
CA TRP A 120 2.98 13.38 2.75
C TRP A 120 1.46 13.38 2.72
N ASP A 121 0.85 14.33 3.39
CA ASP A 121 -0.61 14.48 3.44
C ASP A 121 -1.12 15.17 2.17
N CYS A 122 -0.86 14.52 1.03
CA CYS A 122 -1.32 14.93 -0.27
C CYS A 122 -1.48 13.70 -1.18
N MET A 123 -2.21 13.91 -2.27
CA MET A 123 -2.41 12.93 -3.32
C MET A 123 -1.91 13.52 -4.64
N ILE A 124 -1.15 12.75 -5.40
CA ILE A 124 -0.74 13.15 -6.75
C ILE A 124 -1.88 12.78 -7.72
N SER A 125 -2.73 13.73 -8.10
CA SER A 125 -3.91 13.47 -8.95
C SER A 125 -3.51 12.96 -10.34
N GLU A 126 -2.77 13.79 -11.08
CA GLU A 126 -2.27 13.52 -12.44
C GLU A 126 -0.93 12.76 -12.40
N HIS A 127 -0.84 11.76 -11.53
CA HIS A 127 0.42 11.06 -11.26
C HIS A 127 1.07 10.44 -12.49
N TRP A 128 0.32 10.09 -13.53
CA TRP A 128 0.86 9.52 -14.77
C TRP A 128 1.81 10.46 -15.53
N ASP A 129 1.64 11.78 -15.42
CA ASP A 129 2.49 12.77 -16.10
C ASP A 129 3.79 13.07 -15.34
N VAL A 130 3.85 12.66 -14.07
CA VAL A 130 4.91 13.03 -13.13
C VAL A 130 5.56 11.83 -12.46
N THR A 131 5.19 10.61 -12.83
CA THR A 131 5.74 9.39 -12.21
C THR A 131 6.75 8.72 -13.12
N PHE A 132 7.95 8.49 -12.59
CA PHE A 132 8.97 7.67 -13.25
C PHE A 132 8.95 6.23 -12.72
N ALA A 133 9.88 5.41 -13.21
CA ALA A 133 9.97 3.99 -12.90
C ALA A 133 9.72 3.66 -11.42
N LEU A 134 8.86 2.67 -11.20
CA LEU A 134 8.47 2.16 -9.89
C LEU A 134 7.83 3.23 -8.98
N GLY A 135 7.11 4.20 -9.53
CA GLY A 135 6.45 5.22 -8.69
C GLY A 135 7.37 6.36 -8.27
N ASN A 136 8.57 6.49 -8.86
CA ASN A 136 9.53 7.52 -8.44
C ASN A 136 8.99 8.92 -8.76
N ILE A 137 8.97 9.77 -7.75
CA ILE A 137 8.56 11.19 -7.86
C ILE A 137 9.56 12.09 -7.11
N GLU A 138 10.84 11.71 -7.03
CA GLU A 138 11.86 12.43 -6.25
C GLU A 138 12.02 13.90 -6.68
N HIS A 139 11.82 14.18 -7.97
CA HIS A 139 11.83 15.54 -8.52
C HIS A 139 10.73 16.44 -7.94
N MET A 140 9.69 15.87 -7.33
CA MET A 140 8.60 16.62 -6.70
C MET A 140 8.92 17.05 -5.26
N ARG A 141 10.03 16.60 -4.64
CA ARG A 141 10.33 16.85 -3.22
C ARG A 141 10.31 18.34 -2.86
N GLY A 142 10.72 19.21 -3.77
CA GLY A 142 10.73 20.67 -3.57
C GLY A 142 9.35 21.33 -3.58
N VAL A 143 8.29 20.63 -4.03
CA VAL A 143 6.96 21.23 -4.25
C VAL A 143 5.83 20.54 -3.48
N ILE A 144 6.04 19.33 -2.93
CA ILE A 144 5.00 18.57 -2.20
C ILE A 144 4.85 18.96 -0.72
N GLY A 145 5.63 19.93 -0.24
CA GLY A 145 5.59 20.41 1.13
C GLY A 145 6.24 19.48 2.16
N GLU A 146 5.88 19.67 3.42
CA GLU A 146 6.45 18.91 4.54
C GLU A 146 5.73 17.56 4.73
N GLY A 147 6.52 16.50 4.89
CA GLY A 147 6.02 15.17 5.19
C GLY A 147 5.97 14.89 6.69
N VAL A 148 5.06 14.01 7.10
CA VAL A 148 4.93 13.53 8.47
C VAL A 148 5.66 12.21 8.61
N ASN A 149 6.57 12.13 9.59
CA ASN A 149 7.18 10.87 9.95
C ASN A 149 6.18 9.98 10.70
N MET A 150 6.11 8.72 10.30
CA MET A 150 5.30 7.72 10.99
C MET A 150 5.87 7.41 12.39
N LYS A 151 5.00 7.39 13.40
CA LYS A 151 5.34 6.96 14.76
C LYS A 151 5.13 5.46 14.95
N ALA A 152 5.93 4.87 15.82
CA ALA A 152 5.88 3.47 16.17
C ALA A 152 4.47 3.08 16.65
N ASN A 153 4.03 1.91 16.25
CA ASN A 153 2.76 1.29 16.63
C ASN A 153 1.52 2.15 16.30
N LYS A 154 1.66 3.08 15.35
CA LYS A 154 0.54 3.81 14.75
C LYS A 154 0.22 3.22 13.39
N LEU A 155 -1.07 3.09 13.11
CA LEU A 155 -1.59 2.66 11.83
C LEU A 155 -1.92 3.90 11.00
N PHE A 156 -1.31 3.99 9.83
CA PHE A 156 -1.58 5.01 8.83
C PHE A 156 -2.39 4.40 7.70
N TRP A 157 -3.27 5.20 7.10
CA TRP A 157 -3.95 4.86 5.85
C TRP A 157 -3.51 5.86 4.79
N ILE A 158 -3.18 5.37 3.61
CA ILE A 158 -2.77 6.16 2.45
C ILE A 158 -3.44 5.62 1.19
N THR A 159 -3.45 6.41 0.12
CA THR A 159 -3.82 5.94 -1.22
C THR A 159 -2.59 5.41 -1.96
N ASP A 160 -2.78 4.76 -3.10
CA ASP A 160 -1.66 4.38 -3.97
C ASP A 160 -0.96 5.56 -4.66
N ARG A 161 -1.53 6.76 -4.54
CA ARG A 161 -1.00 8.04 -5.05
C ARG A 161 -0.47 8.95 -3.95
N THR A 162 -0.44 8.49 -2.70
CA THR A 162 0.10 9.24 -1.57
C THR A 162 1.62 9.11 -1.54
N PRO A 163 2.38 10.21 -1.62
CA PRO A 163 3.84 10.15 -1.53
C PRO A 163 4.31 9.60 -0.19
N HIS A 164 5.30 8.72 -0.24
CA HIS A 164 5.94 8.17 0.95
C HIS A 164 7.38 7.72 0.65
N GLU A 165 8.16 7.54 1.71
CA GLU A 165 9.53 7.02 1.63
C GLU A 165 9.93 6.21 2.87
N SER A 166 10.86 5.25 2.69
CA SER A 166 11.55 4.62 3.81
C SER A 166 12.72 5.50 4.27
N LEU A 167 12.77 5.79 5.57
CA LEU A 167 13.85 6.57 6.16
C LEU A 167 14.94 5.66 6.74
N LYS A 168 16.15 6.21 6.87
CA LYS A 168 17.26 5.56 7.58
C LYS A 168 16.96 5.50 9.07
N GLN A 169 17.24 4.38 9.71
CA GLN A 169 17.06 4.28 11.16
C GLN A 169 18.10 5.11 11.89
N SER A 170 17.67 5.91 12.87
CA SER A 170 18.55 6.64 13.77
C SER A 170 19.18 5.78 14.87
N LYS A 171 18.71 4.53 15.03
CA LYS A 171 19.26 3.55 15.96
C LYS A 171 19.11 2.13 15.40
N PRO A 172 20.00 1.19 15.75
CA PRO A 172 19.84 -0.18 15.31
C PRO A 172 18.69 -0.87 16.07
N GLY A 173 18.08 -1.89 15.47
CA GLY A 173 17.03 -2.64 16.15
C GLY A 173 16.23 -3.58 15.25
N PHE A 174 15.42 -4.42 15.88
CA PHE A 174 14.51 -5.32 15.17
C PHE A 174 13.25 -4.56 14.75
N ARG A 175 13.12 -4.31 13.44
CA ARG A 175 12.00 -3.59 12.86
C ARG A 175 10.99 -4.55 12.26
N GLN A 176 9.74 -4.40 12.68
CA GLN A 176 8.57 -5.02 12.07
C GLN A 176 7.87 -3.96 11.24
N PHE A 177 7.69 -4.25 9.95
CA PHE A 177 6.92 -3.44 9.01
C PHE A 177 5.70 -4.23 8.55
N PHE A 178 4.54 -3.59 8.61
CA PHE A 178 3.26 -4.13 8.19
C PHE A 178 2.69 -3.22 7.10
N ARG A 179 2.28 -3.81 5.98
CA ARG A 179 1.49 -3.14 4.95
C ARG A 179 0.37 -4.05 4.49
N LEU A 180 -0.86 -3.54 4.51
CA LEU A 180 -2.03 -4.18 3.92
C LEU A 180 -2.54 -3.30 2.78
N VAL A 181 -2.34 -3.76 1.56
CA VAL A 181 -3.01 -3.20 0.38
C VAL A 181 -4.37 -3.89 0.27
N THR A 182 -5.44 -3.12 0.15
CA THR A 182 -6.80 -3.68 0.02
C THR A 182 -7.05 -4.25 -1.39
N SER A 183 -8.31 -4.32 -1.84
CA SER A 183 -8.63 -4.71 -3.22
C SER A 183 -8.22 -3.65 -4.25
N GLU A 184 -8.52 -3.86 -5.53
CA GLU A 184 -8.12 -3.00 -6.66
C GLU A 184 -6.60 -2.99 -6.92
N LEU A 185 -6.05 -4.17 -7.23
CA LEU A 185 -4.74 -4.27 -7.89
C LEU A 185 -4.93 -4.44 -9.39
N SER A 186 -4.15 -3.72 -10.20
CA SER A 186 -4.14 -3.94 -11.65
C SER A 186 -3.22 -5.09 -12.07
N ALA A 187 -2.20 -5.43 -11.26
CA ALA A 187 -1.31 -6.55 -11.56
C ALA A 187 -0.66 -7.19 -10.34
N TRP A 188 -0.34 -8.47 -10.49
CA TRP A 188 0.28 -9.31 -9.48
C TRP A 188 1.53 -9.98 -10.04
N TYR A 189 2.70 -9.63 -9.49
CA TYR A 189 3.99 -10.15 -9.96
C TYR A 189 4.33 -11.46 -9.24
N GLN A 190 4.27 -12.60 -9.93
CA GLN A 190 4.44 -13.92 -9.32
C GLN A 190 5.81 -14.10 -8.68
N GLN A 191 6.87 -13.54 -9.26
CA GLN A 191 8.23 -13.65 -8.70
C GLN A 191 8.40 -12.90 -7.37
N HIS A 192 7.49 -11.98 -7.04
CA HIS A 192 7.59 -11.07 -5.90
C HIS A 192 6.46 -11.24 -4.87
N ASN A 193 5.52 -12.14 -5.12
CA ASN A 193 4.36 -12.36 -4.27
C ASN A 193 4.15 -13.84 -4.00
N MET A 194 3.76 -14.15 -2.76
CA MET A 194 3.40 -15.50 -2.35
C MET A 194 1.95 -15.79 -2.73
N GLU A 195 1.70 -16.97 -3.28
CA GLU A 195 0.34 -17.45 -3.54
C GLU A 195 -0.42 -17.66 -2.22
N ASN A 196 -1.73 -17.45 -2.26
CA ASN A 196 -2.58 -17.70 -1.10
C ASN A 196 -2.66 -19.20 -0.81
N SER A 197 -2.44 -19.60 0.45
CA SER A 197 -2.45 -21.01 0.88
C SER A 197 -3.82 -21.69 0.72
N VAL A 198 -4.90 -20.93 0.59
CA VAL A 198 -6.25 -21.46 0.31
C VAL A 198 -6.63 -21.44 -1.19
N GLY A 199 -5.69 -21.09 -2.06
CA GLY A 199 -5.85 -21.16 -3.52
C GLY A 199 -6.64 -20.03 -4.17
N THR A 200 -7.02 -18.99 -3.42
CA THR A 200 -7.66 -17.80 -4.01
C THR A 200 -6.68 -17.05 -4.91
N LYS A 201 -7.05 -16.86 -6.19
CA LYS A 201 -6.26 -16.13 -7.17
C LYS A 201 -6.50 -14.62 -7.10
N PRO A 202 -5.49 -13.79 -7.42
CA PRO A 202 -5.70 -12.35 -7.56
C PRO A 202 -6.65 -12.07 -8.74
N PRO A 203 -7.63 -11.16 -8.60
CA PRO A 203 -8.56 -10.80 -9.67
C PRO A 203 -7.93 -9.76 -10.62
N CYS A 204 -6.68 -9.97 -11.05
CA CYS A 204 -5.93 -9.06 -11.91
C CYS A 204 -4.88 -9.79 -12.75
N ASP A 205 -4.15 -9.06 -13.58
CA ASP A 205 -3.15 -9.66 -14.47
C ASP A 205 -1.99 -10.27 -13.68
N ILE A 206 -1.70 -11.54 -13.95
CA ILE A 206 -0.55 -12.24 -13.36
C ILE A 206 0.65 -12.00 -14.26
N ILE A 207 1.62 -11.25 -13.75
CA ILE A 207 2.88 -10.95 -14.44
C ILE A 207 3.94 -11.94 -13.94
N TYR A 208 4.50 -12.71 -14.89
CA TYR A 208 5.48 -13.76 -14.60
C TYR A 208 6.93 -13.22 -14.53
N GLU A 209 7.12 -11.95 -14.86
CA GLU A 209 8.41 -11.27 -14.95
C GLU A 209 8.83 -10.63 -13.62
N ASN A 210 10.08 -10.18 -13.58
CA ASN A 210 10.62 -9.49 -12.43
C ASN A 210 10.23 -8.01 -12.46
N LYS A 211 9.54 -7.52 -11.42
CA LYS A 211 9.16 -6.11 -11.26
C LYS A 211 10.34 -5.11 -11.33
N PHE A 212 11.57 -5.54 -11.07
CA PHE A 212 12.76 -4.70 -10.98
C PHE A 212 13.73 -4.81 -12.16
N VAL A 213 13.33 -5.49 -13.25
CA VAL A 213 14.18 -5.75 -14.43
C VAL A 213 13.64 -5.00 -15.63
#